data_AF-R6Y9H0-F1
#
_entry.id   AF-R6Y9H0-F1
#
_cell.length_a   1.000
_cell.length_b   1.000
_cell.length_c   1.000
_cell.angle_alpha   90.00
_cell.angle_beta   90.00
_cell.angle_gamma   90.00
#
_symmetry.space_group_name_H-M   'P 1'
#
loop_
_entity.id
_entity.type
_entity.pdbx_description
1 polymer ?
#
loop_
_entity_poly.entity_id
_entity_poly.type
_entity_poly.pdbx_seq_one_letter_code
_entity_poly.pdbx_strand_id
1 'polypeptide(L)'
;MKGTEIKLGYAPTRRSIFSAPDAIKYRGLTKDRLLELGVSFVDIDGINPEGLLYDDKDVAPILEKFRKEQVDGLFVPHCNFGTEYVVARLARELGVPVLLWGPGTSGRTRTACACGTASAACSPQARCCGGSRCPLPT
;
A
#
# COMPACT_ATOMS: atom_id res chain seq x y z
N MET A 1 22.50 -16.97 1.63
CA MET A 1 21.45 -15.94 1.74
C MET A 1 20.63 -16.29 2.98
N LYS A 2 20.45 -15.36 3.92
CA LYS A 2 19.74 -15.63 5.17
C LYS A 2 18.32 -16.08 4.83
N GLY A 3 17.95 -17.30 5.20
CA GLY A 3 16.58 -17.81 5.13
C GLY A 3 15.73 -17.12 6.19
N THR A 4 15.44 -15.85 5.97
CA THR A 4 14.67 -15.02 6.91
C THR A 4 13.31 -14.78 6.29
N GLU A 5 12.27 -15.21 7.01
CA GLU A 5 10.87 -14.91 6.70
C GLU A 5 10.71 -13.39 6.57
N ILE A 6 10.23 -12.92 5.41
CA ILE A 6 10.01 -11.50 5.13
C ILE A 6 8.67 -11.09 5.76
N LYS A 7 8.68 -10.06 6.61
CA LYS A 7 7.47 -9.51 7.23
C LYS A 7 7.01 -8.23 6.54
N LEU A 8 5.83 -8.22 5.94
CA LEU A 8 5.29 -7.05 5.25
C LEU A 8 4.41 -6.18 6.16
N GLY A 9 4.48 -4.87 6.02
CA GLY A 9 3.45 -3.94 6.51
C GLY A 9 2.30 -3.88 5.51
N TYR A 10 1.10 -4.28 5.91
CA TYR A 10 -0.09 -4.28 5.07
C TYR A 10 -0.92 -3.01 5.32
N ALA A 11 -0.87 -2.06 4.38
CA ALA A 11 -1.53 -0.76 4.48
C ALA A 11 -2.48 -0.52 3.29
N PRO A 12 -3.64 -1.20 3.23
CA PRO A 12 -4.62 -0.99 2.17
C PRO A 12 -5.11 0.45 2.18
N THR A 13 -5.17 1.09 1.02
CA THR A 13 -5.54 2.51 0.90
C THR A 13 -6.84 2.70 0.14
N ARG A 14 -7.52 3.79 0.49
CA ARG A 14 -8.67 4.30 -0.25
C ARG A 14 -8.69 5.82 -0.31
N ARG A 15 -9.58 6.39 -1.11
CA ARG A 15 -9.95 7.80 -1.06
C ARG A 15 -11.37 8.00 -0.58
N SER A 16 -11.57 9.10 0.15
CA SER A 16 -12.80 9.41 0.88
C SER A 16 -14.05 9.56 0.01
N ILE A 17 -13.89 9.96 -1.26
CA ILE A 17 -15.00 10.20 -2.20
C ILE A 17 -15.55 8.93 -2.86
N PHE A 18 -14.89 7.78 -2.68
CA PHE A 18 -15.32 6.49 -3.24
C PHE A 18 -15.91 5.58 -2.16
N SER A 19 -16.64 4.55 -2.60
CA SER A 19 -17.28 3.55 -1.75
C SER A 19 -16.30 2.94 -0.73
N ALA A 20 -16.56 3.21 0.56
CA ALA A 20 -15.85 2.58 1.67
C ALA A 20 -16.17 1.07 1.79
N PRO A 21 -17.44 0.61 1.65
CA PRO A 21 -17.76 -0.82 1.69
C PRO A 21 -17.01 -1.65 0.65
N ASP A 22 -16.86 -1.13 -0.58
CA ASP A 22 -16.10 -1.83 -1.62
C ASP A 22 -14.61 -1.90 -1.28
N ALA A 23 -14.03 -0.81 -0.74
CA ALA A 23 -12.64 -0.82 -0.30
C ALA A 23 -12.41 -1.84 0.84
N ILE A 24 -13.35 -1.92 1.79
CA ILE A 24 -13.32 -2.90 2.88
C ILE A 24 -13.41 -4.33 2.33
N LYS A 25 -14.28 -4.57 1.35
CA LYS A 25 -14.37 -5.86 0.65
C LYS A 25 -13.04 -6.24 -0.01
N TYR A 26 -12.44 -5.34 -0.79
CA TYR A 26 -11.21 -5.64 -1.52
C TYR A 26 -9.99 -5.80 -0.62
N ARG A 27 -9.89 -5.06 0.50
CA ARG A 27 -8.83 -5.34 1.48
C ARG A 27 -9.00 -6.71 2.13
N GLY A 28 -10.23 -7.17 2.36
CA GLY A 28 -10.50 -8.50 2.90
C GLY A 28 -10.02 -9.58 1.94
N LEU A 29 -10.45 -9.53 0.68
CA LEU A 29 -10.03 -10.47 -0.36
C LEU A 29 -8.50 -10.50 -0.55
N THR A 30 -7.85 -9.34 -0.46
CA THR A 30 -6.38 -9.26 -0.56
C THR A 30 -5.71 -9.89 0.66
N LYS A 31 -6.23 -9.64 1.86
CA LYS A 31 -5.73 -10.24 3.11
C LYS A 31 -5.86 -11.75 3.11
N ASP A 32 -7.03 -12.27 2.72
CA ASP A 32 -7.28 -13.70 2.61
C ASP A 32 -6.30 -14.35 1.63
N ARG A 33 -6.06 -13.70 0.48
CA ARG A 33 -5.08 -14.19 -0.49
C ARG A 33 -3.65 -14.19 0.03
N LEU A 34 -3.23 -13.20 0.83
CA LEU A 34 -1.92 -13.20 1.48
C LEU A 34 -1.76 -14.36 2.46
N LEU A 35 -2.82 -14.65 3.24
CA LEU A 35 -2.84 -15.77 4.17
C LEU A 35 -2.76 -17.12 3.44
N GLU A 36 -3.52 -17.31 2.36
CA GLU A 36 -3.46 -18.50 1.50
C GLU A 36 -2.06 -18.74 0.92
N LEU A 37 -1.32 -17.66 0.62
CA LEU A 37 0.03 -17.72 0.08
C LEU A 37 1.10 -17.92 1.16
N GLY A 38 0.72 -17.96 2.45
CA GLY A 38 1.65 -18.09 3.56
C GLY A 38 2.56 -16.87 3.76
N VAL A 39 2.08 -15.68 3.40
CA VAL A 39 2.84 -14.43 3.55
C VAL A 39 2.74 -13.94 5.00
N SER A 40 3.88 -13.57 5.58
CA SER A 40 3.96 -12.94 6.90
C SER A 40 3.70 -11.44 6.79
N PHE A 41 2.69 -10.91 7.48
CA PHE A 41 2.38 -9.48 7.43
C PHE A 41 1.75 -8.92 8.72
N VAL A 42 1.87 -7.60 8.88
CA VAL A 42 1.30 -6.79 9.96
C VAL A 42 0.20 -5.93 9.39
N ASP A 43 -1.02 -6.10 9.88
CA ASP A 43 -2.19 -5.31 9.45
C ASP A 43 -2.29 -3.97 10.20
N ILE A 44 -3.00 -3.01 9.65
CA ILE A 44 -3.38 -1.73 10.28
C ILE A 44 -4.75 -1.80 10.97
N ASP A 45 -5.36 -2.99 11.08
CA ASP A 45 -6.53 -3.21 11.92
C ASP A 45 -6.33 -2.62 13.33
N GLY A 46 -7.37 -1.93 13.82
CA GLY A 46 -7.40 -1.27 15.13
C GLY A 46 -6.82 0.14 15.16
N ILE A 47 -6.17 0.63 14.09
CA ILE A 47 -5.73 2.03 14.02
C ILE A 47 -6.92 2.97 13.77
N ASN A 48 -7.81 2.58 12.85
CA ASN A 48 -9.05 3.30 12.58
C ASN A 48 -10.20 2.29 12.34
N PRO A 49 -11.47 2.75 12.32
CA PRO A 49 -12.62 1.85 12.21
C PRO A 49 -12.68 1.01 10.93
N GLU A 50 -12.01 1.45 9.86
CA GLU A 50 -12.08 0.80 8.55
C GLU A 50 -10.89 -0.13 8.25
N GLY A 51 -9.79 0.03 8.99
CA GLY A 51 -8.51 -0.63 8.69
C GLY A 51 -7.96 -0.22 7.32
N LEU A 52 -8.14 1.05 6.94
CA LEU A 52 -7.75 1.60 5.64
C LEU A 52 -6.93 2.88 5.81
N LEU A 53 -5.86 3.04 5.02
CA LEU A 53 -5.05 4.24 4.98
C LEU A 53 -5.71 5.29 4.06
N TYR A 54 -6.32 6.32 4.65
CA TYR A 54 -6.93 7.41 3.88
C TYR A 54 -6.84 8.80 4.54
N ASP A 55 -6.59 8.87 5.85
CA ASP A 55 -6.41 10.12 6.61
C ASP A 55 -4.94 10.29 7.01
N ASP A 56 -4.47 11.53 7.05
CA ASP A 56 -3.11 11.89 7.44
C ASP A 56 -2.82 11.57 8.92
N LYS A 57 -3.85 11.65 9.77
CA LYS A 57 -3.76 11.38 11.20
C LYS A 57 -3.37 9.93 11.51
N ASP A 58 -3.68 9.01 10.59
CA ASP A 58 -3.40 7.59 10.76
C ASP A 58 -1.94 7.23 10.41
N VAL A 59 -1.18 8.14 9.78
CA VAL A 59 0.21 7.86 9.38
C VAL A 59 1.11 7.60 10.57
N ALA A 60 1.08 8.48 11.58
CA ALA A 60 1.92 8.35 12.77
C ALA A 60 1.68 7.04 13.54
N PRO A 61 0.43 6.65 13.88
CA PRO A 61 0.19 5.39 14.59
C PRO A 61 0.52 4.15 13.74
N ILE A 62 0.33 4.21 12.42
CA ILE A 62 0.75 3.11 11.52
C ILE A 62 2.28 2.98 11.50
N LEU A 63 3.01 4.09 11.42
CA LEU A 63 4.47 4.10 11.47
C LEU A 63 4.98 3.49 12.78
N GLU A 64 4.39 3.88 13.91
CA GLU A 64 4.77 3.33 15.22
C GLU A 64 4.56 1.81 15.27
N LYS A 65 3.39 1.33 14.82
CA LYS A 65 3.08 -0.10 14.74
C LYS A 65 4.07 -0.85 13.85
N PHE A 66 4.32 -0.36 12.65
CA PHE A 66 5.22 -1.01 11.68
C PHE A 66 6.69 -1.01 12.11
N ARG A 67 7.16 0.05 12.77
CA ARG A 67 8.51 0.11 13.34
C ARG A 67 8.67 -0.84 14.52
N LYS A 68 7.66 -0.90 15.40
CA LYS A 68 7.64 -1.83 16.54
C LYS A 68 7.70 -3.29 16.08
N GLU A 69 6.94 -3.62 15.05
CA GLU A 69 6.87 -4.98 14.50
C GLU A 69 8.02 -5.32 13.54
N GLN A 70 8.86 -4.33 13.21
CA GLN A 70 10.03 -4.46 12.33
C GLN A 70 9.67 -5.06 10.96
N VAL A 71 8.78 -4.38 10.23
CA VAL A 71 8.42 -4.80 8.87
C VAL A 71 9.59 -4.55 7.90
N ASP A 72 9.84 -5.52 7.02
CA ASP A 72 10.91 -5.49 6.02
C ASP A 72 10.50 -4.78 4.72
N GLY A 73 9.19 -4.65 4.48
CA GLY A 73 8.64 -4.03 3.28
C GLY A 73 7.24 -3.52 3.52
N LEU A 74 6.79 -2.58 2.68
CA LEU A 74 5.46 -1.97 2.75
C LEU A 74 4.64 -2.40 1.54
N PHE A 75 3.49 -3.02 1.79
CA PHE A 75 2.52 -3.40 0.76
C PHE A 75 1.28 -2.52 0.85
N VAL A 76 1.00 -1.79 -0.23
CA VAL A 76 -0.08 -0.79 -0.30
C VAL A 76 -1.06 -1.16 -1.41
N PRO A 77 -2.00 -2.08 -1.16
CA PRO A 77 -3.05 -2.37 -2.11
C PRO A 77 -4.02 -1.18 -2.17
N HIS A 78 -4.17 -0.63 -3.37
CA HIS A 78 -5.17 0.37 -3.69
C HIS A 78 -6.50 -0.35 -3.86
N CYS A 79 -7.35 -0.27 -2.84
CA CYS A 79 -8.67 -0.92 -2.83
C CYS A 79 -9.73 -0.09 -3.60
N ASN A 80 -9.40 1.16 -3.91
CA ASN A 80 -10.05 2.02 -4.91
C ASN A 80 -9.00 3.04 -5.44
N PHE A 81 -9.38 4.27 -5.80
CA PHE A 81 -8.40 5.35 -6.02
C PHE A 81 -7.83 5.76 -4.65
N GLY A 82 -6.53 5.68 -4.42
CA GLY A 82 -5.94 5.87 -3.09
C GLY A 82 -5.88 7.33 -2.64
N THR A 83 -5.41 7.56 -1.42
CA THR A 83 -4.93 8.87 -0.97
C THR A 83 -3.42 8.90 -1.10
N GLU A 84 -2.92 9.19 -2.31
CA GLU A 84 -1.53 8.96 -2.70
C GLU A 84 -0.51 9.73 -1.85
N TYR A 85 -0.86 10.94 -1.39
CA TYR A 85 0.04 11.73 -0.57
C TYR A 85 0.28 11.10 0.81
N VAL A 86 -0.74 10.45 1.40
CA VAL A 86 -0.64 9.74 2.68
C VAL A 86 0.22 8.49 2.51
N VAL A 87 0.02 7.76 1.41
CA VAL A 87 0.85 6.61 1.02
C VAL A 87 2.32 7.03 0.88
N ALA A 88 2.59 8.11 0.16
CA ALA A 88 3.94 8.58 -0.08
C ALA A 88 4.63 9.05 1.22
N ARG A 89 3.90 9.70 2.13
CA ARG A 89 4.40 10.06 3.47
C ARG A 89 4.75 8.83 4.29
N LEU A 90 3.84 7.85 4.39
CA LEU A 90 4.09 6.61 5.11
C LEU A 90 5.31 5.88 4.56
N ALA A 91 5.39 5.73 3.23
CA ALA A 91 6.51 5.10 2.53
C ALA A 91 7.85 5.80 2.82
N ARG A 92 7.88 7.13 2.68
CA ARG A 92 9.08 7.94 2.93
C ARG A 92 9.57 7.80 4.37
N GLU A 93 8.67 7.91 5.33
CA GLU A 93 9.01 7.87 6.75
C GLU A 93 9.37 6.46 7.24
N LEU A 94 8.79 5.41 6.64
CA LEU A 94 9.12 4.03 7.00
C LEU A 94 10.48 3.60 6.42
N GLY A 95 10.82 4.06 5.20
CA GLY A 95 12.14 3.86 4.60
C GLY A 95 12.44 2.44 4.12
N VAL A 96 11.41 1.60 3.97
CA VAL A 96 11.50 0.21 3.47
C VAL A 96 11.06 0.11 2.00
N PRO A 97 11.42 -0.97 1.27
CA PRO A 97 10.91 -1.22 -0.07
C PRO A 97 9.37 -1.20 -0.12
N VAL A 98 8.80 -0.55 -1.14
CA VAL A 98 7.35 -0.36 -1.27
C VAL A 98 6.81 -1.09 -2.49
N LEU A 99 5.77 -1.89 -2.28
CA LEU A 99 4.96 -2.49 -3.33
C LEU A 99 3.61 -1.76 -3.41
N LEU A 100 3.45 -0.98 -4.47
CA LEU A 100 2.17 -0.39 -4.87
C LEU A 100 1.44 -1.39 -5.78
N TRP A 101 0.19 -1.73 -5.43
CA TRP A 101 -0.59 -2.70 -6.18
C TRP A 101 -2.05 -2.28 -6.25
N GLY A 102 -2.75 -2.68 -7.30
CA GLY A 102 -4.19 -2.51 -7.42
C GLY A 102 -4.76 -3.69 -8.22
N PRO A 103 -5.96 -4.19 -7.88
CA PRO A 103 -6.59 -5.27 -8.64
C PRO A 103 -6.83 -4.83 -10.09
N GLY A 104 -6.42 -5.67 -11.04
CA GLY A 104 -6.58 -5.44 -12.47
C GLY A 104 -8.04 -5.37 -12.90
N THR A 105 -8.30 -4.60 -13.96
CA THR A 105 -9.65 -4.27 -14.45
C THR A 105 -10.22 -5.29 -15.44
N SER A 106 -9.81 -6.57 -15.42
CA SER A 106 -10.23 -7.57 -16.42
C SER A 106 -11.68 -8.09 -16.22
N GLY A 107 -12.56 -7.25 -15.65
CA GLY A 107 -13.99 -7.48 -15.47
C GLY A 107 -14.76 -6.16 -15.43
N ARG A 108 -16.09 -6.22 -15.58
CA ARG A 108 -17.02 -5.08 -15.74
C ARG A 108 -17.09 -4.11 -14.52
N THR A 109 -16.21 -4.26 -13.54
CA THR A 109 -16.14 -3.44 -12.34
C THR A 109 -15.03 -2.41 -12.52
N ARG A 110 -15.40 -1.14 -12.72
CA ARG A 110 -14.45 -0.02 -12.78
C ARG A 110 -13.91 0.28 -11.39
N THR A 111 -12.97 -0.53 -10.91
CA THR A 111 -12.18 -0.16 -9.75
C THR A 111 -11.16 0.89 -10.22
N ALA A 112 -11.25 2.12 -9.71
CA ALA A 112 -10.33 3.22 -10.05
C ALA A 112 -8.88 2.99 -9.56
N CYS A 113 -8.56 1.76 -9.15
CA CYS A 113 -7.27 1.33 -8.59
C CYS A 113 -6.10 1.57 -9.54
N ALA A 114 -6.27 1.30 -10.85
CA ALA A 114 -5.20 1.46 -11.83
C ALA A 114 -4.67 2.91 -11.89
N CYS A 115 -5.55 3.91 -11.88
CA CYS A 115 -5.15 5.32 -11.87
C CYS A 115 -4.52 5.74 -10.52
N GLY A 116 -5.01 5.18 -9.40
CA GLY A 116 -4.44 5.45 -8.08
C GLY A 116 -3.03 4.88 -7.91
N THR A 117 -2.80 3.64 -8.36
CA THR A 117 -1.47 3.01 -8.35
C THR A 117 -0.46 3.80 -9.18
N ALA A 118 -0.85 4.25 -10.38
CA ALA A 118 0.00 5.09 -11.22
C ALA A 118 0.32 6.44 -10.56
N SER A 119 -0.68 7.08 -9.94
CA SER A 119 -0.50 8.37 -9.25
C SER A 119 0.43 8.26 -8.04
N ALA A 120 0.30 7.19 -7.24
CA ALA A 120 1.18 6.93 -6.11
C ALA A 120 2.64 6.69 -6.56
N ALA A 121 2.82 5.98 -7.67
CA ALA A 121 4.15 5.70 -8.23
C ALA A 121 4.84 6.97 -8.77
N CYS A 122 4.08 7.94 -9.27
CA CYS A 122 4.61 9.21 -9.79
C CYS A 122 4.79 10.29 -8.72
N SER A 123 4.44 10.04 -7.46
CA SER A 123 4.58 11.04 -6.39
C SER A 123 6.06 11.36 -6.14
N PRO A 124 6.49 12.64 -6.14
CA PRO A 124 7.89 13.02 -5.92
C PRO A 124 8.44 12.61 -4.56
N GLN A 125 7.55 12.27 -3.62
CA GLN A 125 7.89 11.83 -2.26
C GLN A 125 8.16 10.32 -2.17
N ALA A 126 7.68 9.53 -3.14
CA ALA A 126 8.01 8.12 -3.28
C ALA A 126 9.27 8.02 -4.14
N ARG A 127 10.41 7.64 -3.55
CA ARG A 127 11.59 7.25 -4.34
C ARG A 127 11.27 5.97 -5.10
N CYS A 128 10.73 6.11 -6.31
CA CYS A 128 10.53 4.97 -7.20
C CYS A 128 11.89 4.55 -7.78
N CYS A 129 12.32 3.33 -7.48
CA CYS A 129 13.54 2.72 -8.02
C CYS A 129 13.50 2.49 -9.55
N GLY A 130 12.43 2.87 -10.25
CA GLY A 130 12.31 2.79 -11.71
C GLY A 130 12.78 4.05 -12.46
N GLY A 131 13.29 5.06 -11.76
CA GLY A 131 13.66 6.36 -12.33
C GLY A 131 15.15 6.57 -12.60
N SER A 132 16.01 5.56 -12.43
CA SER A 132 17.38 5.61 -12.97
C SER A 132 17.26 5.59 -14.49
N ARG A 133 17.17 6.78 -15.08
CA ARG A 133 17.35 7.03 -16.51
C ARG A 133 18.54 6.18 -16.96
N CYS A 134 18.31 5.20 -17.83
CA CYS A 134 19.36 4.79 -18.74
C CYS A 134 19.85 6.07 -19.43
N PRO A 135 21.14 6.43 -19.32
CA PRO A 135 21.66 7.54 -20.09
C PRO A 135 21.53 7.14 -21.56
N LEU A 136 20.73 7.90 -22.31
CA LEU A 136 20.74 7.78 -23.77
C LEU A 136 22.12 8.26 -24.24
N PRO A 137 22.83 7.51 -25.10
CA PRO A 137 24.06 8.00 -25.69
C PRO A 137 23.74 9.24 -26.55
N THR A 138 24.59 10.26 -26.40
CA THR A 138 24.59 11.50 -27.19
C THR A 138 24.72 11.23 -28.68
#